data_AF-D3IMX8-F1
#
_entry.id   AF-D3IMX8-F1
#
_cell.length_a   1.000
_cell.length_b   1.000
_cell.length_c   1.000
_cell.angle_alpha   90.00
_cell.angle_beta   90.00
_cell.angle_gamma   90.00
#
_symmetry.space_group_name_H-M   'P 1'
#
loop_
_entity.id
_entity.type
_entity.pdbx_description
1 polymer ?
#
loop_
_entity_poly.entity_id
_entity_poly.type
_entity_poly.pdbx_seq_one_letter_code
_entity_poly.pdbx_strand_id
1 'polypeptide(L)'
;MNPFVILKRNKIRLCIYMLLFISNASCGQNRISISDKDKESIVLYDVQGLKYKQIWRFNNKVVGYCYFSRKGEIIDSTTWNVEIQTTLKLRDKILSKFRVDDETFTPGTAGVLLLAMPKCNIVELRLIRGLTDSFNKEMLRVLREVEQDILVFSANPIAVIVPIRITID
;
A
#
# COMPACT_ATOMS: atom_id res chain seq x y z
N MET A 1 12.12 40.93 -7.48
CA MET A 1 10.68 41.24 -7.48
C MET A 1 10.02 40.40 -8.56
N ASN A 2 8.92 39.71 -8.21
CA ASN A 2 8.29 38.59 -8.92
C ASN A 2 8.15 38.76 -10.44
N PRO A 3 8.11 37.62 -11.14
CA PRO A 3 6.79 37.22 -11.59
C PRO A 3 6.43 35.84 -11.08
N PHE A 4 5.21 35.77 -10.53
CA PHE A 4 4.44 34.55 -10.39
C PHE A 4 4.52 33.75 -11.69
N VAL A 5 5.13 32.57 -11.66
CA VAL A 5 4.87 31.57 -12.69
C VAL A 5 3.59 30.86 -12.28
N ILE A 6 2.48 31.37 -12.79
CA ILE A 6 1.21 30.64 -12.83
C ILE A 6 1.42 29.50 -13.82
N LEU A 7 1.92 28.36 -13.34
CA LEU A 7 1.88 27.12 -14.10
C LEU A 7 0.40 26.74 -14.25
N LYS A 8 -0.08 26.87 -15.50
CA LYS A 8 -1.41 26.53 -15.96
C LYS A 8 -1.89 25.24 -15.27
N ARG A 9 -3.00 25.38 -14.54
CA ARG A 9 -3.87 24.30 -14.05
C ARG A 9 -4.20 23.34 -15.21
N ASN A 10 -3.36 22.34 -15.45
CA ASN A 10 -3.71 21.21 -16.29
C ASN A 10 -4.42 20.18 -15.40
N LYS A 11 -5.70 19.97 -15.71
CA LYS A 11 -6.62 19.07 -15.03
C LYS A 11 -6.05 17.64 -15.09
N ILE A 12 -5.46 17.17 -14.00
CA ILE A 12 -5.12 15.75 -13.81
C ILE A 12 -6.42 14.96 -13.89
N ARG A 13 -6.63 14.26 -15.02
CA ARG A 13 -7.73 13.30 -15.18
C ARG A 13 -7.27 11.95 -14.66
N LEU A 14 -7.91 11.54 -13.59
CA LEU A 14 -7.62 10.36 -12.83
C LEU A 14 -8.26 9.13 -13.52
N CYS A 15 -7.48 8.43 -14.35
CA CYS A 15 -7.94 7.20 -15.01
C CYS A 15 -7.88 6.02 -14.05
N ILE A 16 -9.05 5.58 -13.60
CA ILE A 16 -9.27 4.44 -12.71
C ILE A 16 -9.01 3.14 -13.48
N TYR A 17 -7.93 2.44 -13.14
CA TYR A 17 -7.85 1.00 -13.30
C TYR A 17 -7.47 0.41 -11.94
N MET A 18 -8.50 0.03 -11.17
CA MET A 18 -8.35 -0.84 -10.01
C MET A 18 -7.91 -2.20 -10.52
N LEU A 19 -6.62 -2.52 -10.41
CA LEU A 19 -6.16 -3.91 -10.47
C LEU A 19 -6.62 -4.58 -9.16
N LEU A 20 -7.86 -5.03 -9.15
CA LEU A 20 -8.39 -5.95 -8.15
C LEU A 20 -7.59 -7.25 -8.27
N PHE A 21 -6.58 -7.42 -7.41
CA PHE A 21 -6.08 -8.76 -7.10
C PHE A 21 -7.16 -9.48 -6.31
N ILE A 22 -8.10 -10.10 -7.02
CA ILE A 22 -9.04 -11.06 -6.44
C ILE A 22 -8.20 -12.27 -6.08
N SER A 23 -7.70 -12.32 -4.84
CA SER A 23 -7.29 -13.60 -4.27
C SER A 23 -8.57 -14.37 -3.99
N ASN A 24 -8.89 -15.36 -4.84
CA ASN A 24 -9.78 -16.46 -4.49
C ASN A 24 -9.15 -17.21 -3.30
N ALA A 25 -9.25 -16.64 -2.10
CA ALA A 25 -9.16 -17.42 -0.89
C ALA A 25 -10.51 -18.11 -0.76
N SER A 26 -10.58 -19.36 -1.24
CA SER A 26 -11.68 -20.25 -0.92
C SER A 26 -11.81 -20.30 0.60
N CYS A 27 -12.82 -19.57 1.09
CA CYS A 27 -13.27 -19.65 2.46
C CYS A 27 -13.78 -21.09 2.65
N GLY A 28 -13.09 -21.85 3.51
CA GLY A 28 -13.46 -23.21 3.87
C GLY A 28 -12.83 -24.28 2.99
N GLN A 29 -11.58 -24.69 3.28
CA GLN A 29 -11.04 -25.95 2.81
C GLN A 29 -10.26 -26.65 3.91
N ASN A 30 -10.65 -27.90 4.15
CA ASN A 30 -10.04 -28.90 5.00
C ASN A 30 -8.55 -28.66 5.24
N ARG A 31 -8.15 -28.53 6.51
CA ARG A 31 -6.75 -28.51 6.95
C ARG A 31 -6.11 -29.86 6.63
N ILE A 32 -5.66 -30.03 5.39
CA ILE A 32 -4.54 -30.94 5.13
C ILE A 32 -3.37 -30.29 5.87
N SER A 33 -2.88 -30.93 6.93
CA SER A 33 -1.75 -30.46 7.72
C SER A 33 -0.48 -30.58 6.88
N ILE A 34 -0.24 -29.59 6.02
CA ILE A 34 1.02 -29.46 5.28
C ILE A 34 2.08 -29.09 6.32
N SER A 35 3.10 -29.94 6.46
CA SER A 35 4.25 -29.70 7.33
C SER A 35 4.91 -28.37 6.98
N ASP A 36 5.32 -27.61 7.99
CA ASP A 36 6.01 -26.33 7.76
C ASP A 36 7.34 -26.47 7.03
N LYS A 37 7.95 -27.67 7.08
CA LYS A 37 9.18 -28.00 6.35
C LYS A 37 9.00 -28.10 4.84
N ASP A 38 7.77 -28.34 4.38
CA ASP A 38 7.46 -28.52 2.95
C ASP A 38 7.00 -27.21 2.30
N LYS A 39 6.89 -26.13 3.08
CA LYS A 39 6.44 -24.82 2.61
C LYS A 39 7.64 -23.94 2.26
N GLU A 40 7.62 -23.37 1.06
CA GLU A 40 8.50 -22.26 0.73
C GLU A 40 7.94 -20.98 1.36
N SER A 41 8.81 -20.16 1.97
CA SER A 41 8.42 -18.86 2.52
C SER A 41 9.10 -17.73 1.76
N ILE A 42 8.29 -16.78 1.29
CA ILE A 42 8.75 -15.57 0.61
C ILE A 42 8.44 -14.37 1.49
N VAL A 43 9.46 -13.59 1.79
CA VAL A 43 9.35 -12.37 2.59
C VAL A 43 9.51 -11.15 1.68
N LEU A 44 8.59 -10.20 1.77
CA LEU A 44 8.63 -8.94 1.03
C LEU A 44 8.97 -7.78 1.97
N TYR A 45 9.77 -6.86 1.44
CA TYR A 45 10.28 -5.69 2.14
C TYR A 45 9.81 -4.41 1.44
N ASP A 46 9.55 -3.38 2.22
CA ASP A 46 9.19 -2.07 1.70
C ASP A 46 10.43 -1.30 1.23
N VAL A 47 10.24 -0.08 0.70
CA VAL A 47 11.37 0.73 0.21
C VAL A 47 12.36 1.15 1.29
N GLN A 48 11.99 1.01 2.57
CA GLN A 48 12.86 1.29 3.72
C GLN A 48 13.57 0.03 4.22
N GLY A 49 13.39 -1.12 3.55
CA GLY A 49 14.00 -2.39 3.94
C GLY A 49 13.30 -3.09 5.10
N LEU A 50 12.10 -2.65 5.49
CA LEU A 50 11.33 -3.27 6.56
C LEU A 50 10.42 -4.35 6.00
N LYS A 51 10.35 -5.51 6.67
CA LYS A 51 9.42 -6.59 6.33
C LYS A 51 7.98 -6.09 6.39
N TYR A 52 7.17 -6.40 5.37
CA TYR A 52 5.74 -6.04 5.37
C TYR A 52 4.79 -7.18 5.03
N LYS A 53 5.25 -8.22 4.33
CA LYS A 53 4.41 -9.38 3.96
C LYS A 53 5.24 -10.66 3.94
N GLN A 54 4.64 -11.75 4.39
CA GLN A 54 5.17 -13.10 4.20
C GLN A 54 4.13 -13.95 3.49
N ILE A 55 4.59 -14.75 2.52
CA ILE A 55 3.77 -15.63 1.70
C ILE A 55 4.31 -17.03 1.85
N TRP A 56 3.44 -17.98 2.20
CA TRP A 56 3.77 -19.40 2.20
C TRP A 56 3.25 -20.04 0.92
N ARG A 57 4.12 -20.81 0.27
CA ARG A 57 3.80 -21.57 -0.94
C ARG A 57 4.02 -23.06 -0.73
N PHE A 58 3.18 -23.85 -1.37
CA PHE A 58 3.33 -25.29 -1.49
C PHE A 58 2.98 -25.67 -2.93
N ASN A 59 3.85 -26.39 -3.62
CA ASN A 59 3.68 -26.76 -5.04
C ASN A 59 3.29 -25.56 -5.92
N ASN A 60 4.04 -24.46 -5.83
CA ASN A 60 3.79 -23.19 -6.55
C ASN A 60 2.44 -22.50 -6.26
N LYS A 61 1.64 -22.99 -5.30
CA LYS A 61 0.39 -22.36 -4.88
C LYS A 61 0.57 -21.63 -3.56
N VAL A 62 0.01 -20.42 -3.46
CA VAL A 62 -0.04 -19.68 -2.19
C VAL A 62 -1.01 -20.39 -1.25
N VAL A 63 -0.51 -20.86 -0.10
CA VAL A 63 -1.30 -21.56 0.93
C VAL A 63 -1.56 -20.69 2.16
N GLY A 64 -0.91 -19.55 2.26
CA GLY A 64 -1.14 -18.56 3.30
C GLY A 64 -0.33 -17.30 3.08
N TYR A 65 -0.72 -16.23 3.75
CA TYR A 65 0.08 -15.02 3.86
C TYR A 65 -0.32 -14.23 5.10
N CYS A 66 0.60 -13.40 5.59
CA CYS A 66 0.35 -12.43 6.64
C CYS A 66 1.09 -11.13 6.33
N TYR A 67 0.69 -10.05 7.02
CA TYR A 67 1.34 -8.76 6.98
C TYR A 67 2.08 -8.48 8.29
N PHE A 68 3.07 -7.60 8.22
CA PHE A 68 3.86 -7.17 9.37
C PHE A 68 3.72 -5.65 9.52
N SER A 69 3.48 -5.19 10.74
CA SER A 69 3.66 -3.78 11.08
C SER A 69 5.15 -3.41 11.07
N ARG A 70 5.47 -2.12 11.24
CA ARG A 70 6.86 -1.67 11.43
C ARG A 70 7.49 -2.20 12.72
N LYS A 71 6.69 -2.49 13.76
CA LYS A 71 7.18 -3.05 15.04
C LYS A 71 7.23 -4.58 15.04
N GLY A 72 6.77 -5.23 13.97
CA GLY A 72 6.83 -6.68 13.82
C GLY A 72 5.59 -7.43 14.30
N GLU A 73 4.50 -6.74 14.66
CA GLU A 73 3.21 -7.39 14.90
C GLU A 73 2.70 -8.07 13.62
N ILE A 74 2.20 -9.30 13.77
CA ILE A 74 1.67 -10.10 12.67
C ILE A 74 0.18 -9.79 12.51
N ILE A 75 -0.23 -9.47 11.29
CA ILE A 75 -1.62 -9.25 10.91
C ILE A 75 -2.01 -10.37 9.94
N ASP A 76 -2.81 -11.30 10.43
CA ASP A 76 -3.31 -12.42 9.64
C ASP A 76 -4.28 -11.94 8.56
N SER A 77 -4.24 -12.63 7.42
CA SER A 77 -4.96 -12.32 6.19
C SER A 77 -6.45 -12.64 6.26
N THR A 78 -7.15 -12.17 7.30
CA THR A 78 -8.61 -12.21 7.30
C THR A 78 -9.12 -10.98 6.57
N THR A 79 -9.37 -11.20 5.27
CA THR A 79 -10.27 -10.46 4.38
C THR A 79 -10.83 -9.16 4.92
N TRP A 80 -10.55 -8.04 4.25
CA TRP A 80 -11.64 -7.10 4.04
C TRP A 80 -11.56 -6.29 2.75
N ASN A 81 -12.76 -6.16 2.17
CA ASN A 81 -13.19 -5.11 1.27
C ASN A 81 -13.13 -3.77 2.00
N VAL A 82 -12.01 -3.06 1.88
CA VAL A 82 -12.07 -1.61 2.09
C VAL A 82 -12.92 -1.06 0.96
N GLU A 83 -13.92 -0.25 1.29
CA GLU A 83 -14.72 0.43 0.29
C GLU A 83 -13.81 1.18 -0.67
N ILE A 84 -14.05 1.02 -1.97
CA ILE A 84 -13.28 1.70 -3.01
C ILE A 84 -13.22 3.22 -2.77
N GLN A 85 -14.28 3.82 -2.22
CA GLN A 85 -14.31 5.24 -1.89
C GLN A 85 -13.27 5.63 -0.84
N THR A 86 -13.00 4.76 0.12
CA THR A 86 -11.98 4.99 1.16
C THR A 86 -10.57 4.92 0.57
N THR A 87 -10.28 3.97 -0.31
CA THR A 87 -8.98 3.89 -0.98
C THR A 87 -8.76 5.07 -1.94
N LEU A 88 -9.80 5.53 -2.63
CA LEU A 88 -9.76 6.73 -3.48
C LEU A 88 -9.50 8.00 -2.66
N LYS A 89 -10.24 8.21 -1.55
CA LYS A 89 -10.03 9.36 -0.65
C LYS A 89 -8.61 9.40 -0.08
N LEU A 90 -8.10 8.23 0.34
CA LEU A 90 -6.73 8.13 0.85
C LEU A 90 -5.71 8.48 -0.24
N ARG A 91 -5.87 7.93 -1.45
CA ARG A 91 -5.01 8.27 -2.59
C ARG A 91 -5.04 9.78 -2.88
N ASP A 92 -6.23 10.37 -2.95
CA ASP A 92 -6.37 11.79 -3.28
C ASP A 92 -5.73 12.67 -2.21
N LYS A 93 -5.84 12.27 -0.94
CA LYS A 93 -5.14 12.92 0.17
C LYS A 93 -3.62 12.83 0.05
N ILE A 94 -3.08 11.65 -0.27
CA ILE A 94 -1.64 11.46 -0.54
C ILE A 94 -1.19 12.37 -1.69
N LEU A 95 -1.90 12.32 -2.82
CA LEU A 95 -1.57 13.13 -3.99
C LEU A 95 -1.67 14.63 -3.72
N SER A 96 -2.62 15.07 -2.89
CA SER A 96 -2.78 16.51 -2.55
C SER A 96 -1.59 17.09 -1.77
N LYS A 97 -0.83 16.24 -1.06
CA LYS A 97 0.34 16.64 -0.26
C LYS A 97 1.68 16.38 -0.97
N PHE A 98 1.66 15.62 -2.07
CA PHE A 98 2.86 15.28 -2.83
C PHE A 98 3.34 16.46 -3.65
N ARG A 99 4.56 16.93 -3.41
CA ARG A 99 5.19 17.97 -4.20
C ARG A 99 5.60 17.40 -5.55
N VAL A 100 5.17 18.03 -6.63
CA VAL A 100 5.57 17.69 -8.00
C VAL A 100 6.51 18.78 -8.51
N ASP A 101 7.73 18.38 -8.80
CA ASP A 101 8.79 19.19 -9.42
C ASP A 101 9.65 18.30 -10.34
N ASP A 102 10.63 18.89 -11.01
CA ASP A 102 11.49 18.20 -11.97
C ASP A 102 12.31 17.04 -11.35
N GLU A 103 12.51 17.04 -10.03
CA GLU A 103 13.28 16.00 -9.32
C GLU A 103 12.41 14.84 -8.83
N THR A 104 11.19 15.14 -8.40
CA THR A 104 10.24 14.19 -7.80
C THR A 104 9.34 13.54 -8.83
N PHE A 105 9.16 14.18 -9.98
CA PHE A 105 8.32 13.67 -11.05
C PHE A 105 8.97 12.46 -11.72
N THR A 106 8.23 11.34 -11.74
CA THR A 106 8.63 10.15 -12.49
C THR A 106 7.37 9.42 -12.95
N PRO A 107 7.19 9.15 -14.26
CA PRO A 107 6.06 8.37 -14.73
C PRO A 107 6.14 6.93 -14.21
N GLY A 108 5.02 6.37 -13.77
CA GLY A 108 4.98 5.01 -13.26
C GLY A 108 3.82 4.72 -12.34
N THR A 109 3.85 3.55 -11.70
CA THR A 109 2.90 3.16 -10.65
C THR A 109 3.65 2.74 -9.39
N ALA A 110 3.56 3.58 -8.37
CA ALA A 110 4.00 3.26 -7.02
C ALA A 110 2.91 2.49 -6.28
N GLY A 111 3.32 1.73 -5.26
CA GLY A 111 2.42 0.96 -4.42
C GLY A 111 2.51 1.41 -2.96
N VAL A 112 1.40 1.88 -2.41
CA VAL A 112 1.29 2.23 -0.98
C VAL A 112 0.44 1.19 -0.28
N LEU A 113 0.97 0.54 0.74
CA LEU A 113 0.23 -0.34 1.63
C LEU A 113 -0.37 0.49 2.77
N LEU A 114 -1.71 0.46 2.87
CA LEU A 114 -2.41 0.80 4.10
C LEU A 114 -2.50 -0.45 4.97
N LEU A 115 -1.94 -0.36 6.16
CA LEU A 115 -2.06 -1.36 7.20
C LEU A 115 -2.76 -0.72 8.41
N ALA A 116 -3.84 -1.30 8.89
CA ALA A 116 -4.49 -0.84 10.11
C ALA A 116 -4.90 -2.03 10.97
N MET A 117 -4.63 -1.98 12.27
CA MET A 117 -5.14 -2.93 13.24
C MET A 117 -5.72 -2.14 14.43
N PRO A 118 -7.03 -1.83 14.38
CA PRO A 118 -7.71 -0.97 15.34
C PRO A 118 -7.51 -1.41 16.79
N LYS A 119 -7.66 -2.72 17.06
CA LYS A 119 -7.53 -3.30 18.40
C LYS A 119 -6.14 -3.12 19.01
N CYS A 120 -5.12 -2.92 18.19
CA CYS A 120 -3.74 -2.72 18.63
C CYS A 120 -3.27 -1.27 18.44
N ASN A 121 -4.19 -0.36 18.08
CA ASN A 121 -3.90 1.04 17.77
C ASN A 121 -2.79 1.20 16.72
N ILE A 122 -2.81 0.35 15.68
CA ILE A 122 -1.84 0.39 14.59
C ILE A 122 -2.53 1.00 13.36
N VAL A 123 -1.92 2.02 12.79
CA VAL A 123 -2.23 2.56 11.46
C VAL A 123 -0.92 2.94 10.80
N GLU A 124 -0.64 2.36 9.64
CA GLU A 124 0.61 2.57 8.92
C GLU A 124 0.35 2.73 7.43
N LEU A 125 1.01 3.71 6.82
CA LEU A 125 1.16 3.85 5.39
C LEU A 125 2.59 3.51 4.99
N ARG A 126 2.76 2.48 4.16
CA ARG A 126 4.09 1.99 3.76
C ARG A 126 4.25 2.06 2.26
N LEU A 127 5.33 2.69 1.79
CA LEU A 127 5.69 2.65 0.38
C LEU A 127 6.31 1.28 0.09
N ILE A 128 5.54 0.37 -0.50
CA ILE A 128 5.98 -1.01 -0.79
C ILE A 128 6.58 -1.16 -2.19
N ARG A 129 6.32 -0.19 -3.06
CA ARG A 129 6.93 -0.09 -4.39
C ARG A 129 7.15 1.38 -4.73
N GLY A 130 8.40 1.78 -4.80
CA GLY A 130 8.84 3.11 -5.21
C GLY A 130 9.00 3.27 -6.73
N LEU A 131 9.45 4.46 -7.15
CA LEU A 131 9.80 4.76 -8.55
C LEU A 131 11.28 5.16 -8.68
N THR A 132 11.67 6.26 -8.05
CA THR A 132 13.05 6.79 -7.99
C THR A 132 13.37 7.22 -6.57
N ASP A 133 14.64 7.44 -6.24
CA ASP A 133 15.03 7.83 -4.88
C ASP A 133 14.42 9.16 -4.44
N SER A 134 14.39 10.16 -5.34
CA SER A 134 13.76 11.46 -5.08
C SER A 134 12.25 11.33 -4.87
N PHE A 135 11.56 10.59 -5.73
CA PHE A 135 10.14 10.25 -5.54
C PHE A 135 9.91 9.54 -4.21
N ASN A 136 10.73 8.55 -3.87
CA ASN A 136 10.58 7.74 -2.66
C ASN A 136 10.75 8.60 -1.41
N LYS A 137 11.75 9.49 -1.38
CA LYS A 137 11.98 10.42 -0.25
C LYS A 137 10.76 11.32 -0.01
N GLU A 138 10.25 11.93 -1.07
CA GLU A 138 9.07 12.81 -0.98
C GLU A 138 7.81 12.03 -0.59
N MET A 139 7.58 10.87 -1.21
CA MET A 139 6.45 10.02 -0.89
C MET A 139 6.51 9.56 0.57
N LEU A 140 7.67 9.16 1.10
CA LEU A 140 7.82 8.80 2.51
C LEU A 140 7.51 9.95 3.46
N ARG A 141 7.89 11.20 3.11
CA ARG A 141 7.47 12.40 3.87
C ARG A 141 5.95 12.52 3.89
N VAL A 142 5.31 12.46 2.72
CA VAL A 142 3.86 12.57 2.57
C VAL A 142 3.12 11.48 3.33
N LEU A 143 3.57 10.22 3.23
CA LEU A 143 2.93 9.11 3.92
C LEU A 143 2.94 9.31 5.44
N ARG A 144 4.04 9.81 6.02
CA ARG A 144 4.10 10.13 7.47
C ARG A 144 3.10 11.21 7.86
N GLU A 145 2.95 12.25 7.04
CA GLU A 145 1.97 13.32 7.29
C GLU A 145 0.53 12.85 7.13
N VAL A 146 0.25 12.00 6.13
CA VAL A 146 -1.10 11.47 5.92
C VAL A 146 -1.46 10.45 6.98
N GLU A 147 -0.51 9.61 7.42
CA GLU A 147 -0.70 8.59 8.45
C GLU A 147 -1.24 9.17 9.76
N GLN A 148 -0.74 10.35 10.16
CA GLN A 148 -1.23 11.07 11.34
C GLN A 148 -2.68 11.54 11.23
N ASP A 149 -3.15 11.76 10.01
CA ASP A 149 -4.49 12.25 9.73
C ASP A 149 -5.49 11.12 9.36
N ILE A 150 -5.09 9.84 9.47
CA ILE A 150 -5.98 8.71 9.21
C ILE A 150 -6.80 8.43 10.47
N LEU A 151 -8.12 8.58 10.35
CA LEU A 151 -9.05 8.04 11.33
C LEU A 151 -9.23 6.55 11.07
N VAL A 152 -9.24 5.75 12.13
CA VAL A 152 -9.43 4.30 12.00
C VAL A 152 -10.86 4.01 11.54
N PHE A 153 -11.01 3.55 10.30
CA PHE A 153 -12.32 3.42 9.63
C PHE A 153 -13.06 2.10 9.89
N SER A 154 -12.48 1.17 10.66
CA SER A 154 -13.02 -0.18 10.87
C SER A 154 -12.67 -0.69 12.26
N ALA A 155 -13.42 -1.66 12.78
CA ALA A 155 -13.05 -2.43 13.97
C ALA A 155 -12.08 -3.59 13.64
N ASN A 156 -11.95 -3.93 12.36
CA ASN A 156 -11.20 -5.09 11.88
C ASN A 156 -9.85 -4.68 11.26
N PRO A 157 -8.86 -5.59 11.25
CA PRO A 157 -7.60 -5.33 10.58
C PRO A 157 -7.78 -5.10 9.07
N ILE A 158 -6.98 -4.19 8.52
CA ILE A 158 -6.97 -3.79 7.11
C ILE A 158 -5.55 -3.94 6.59
N ALA A 159 -5.41 -4.57 5.42
CA ALA A 159 -4.17 -4.57 4.65
C ALA A 159 -4.52 -4.39 3.16
N VAL A 160 -4.34 -3.19 2.62
CA VAL A 160 -4.74 -2.84 1.25
C VAL A 160 -3.64 -2.12 0.51
N ILE A 161 -3.38 -2.54 -0.73
CA ILE A 161 -2.45 -1.86 -1.62
C ILE A 161 -3.23 -0.82 -2.42
N VAL A 162 -2.86 0.44 -2.26
CA VAL A 162 -3.35 1.60 -2.99
C VAL A 162 -2.33 1.93 -4.10
N PRO A 163 -2.67 1.75 -5.38
CA PRO A 163 -1.80 2.14 -6.47
C PRO A 163 -1.78 3.67 -6.62
N ILE A 164 -0.58 4.25 -6.72
CA ILE A 164 -0.36 5.66 -7.03
C ILE A 164 0.23 5.75 -8.43
N ARG A 165 -0.59 6.15 -9.40
CA ARG A 165 -0.16 6.29 -10.79
C ARG A 165 0.23 7.74 -11.08
N ILE A 166 1.43 7.92 -11.63
CA ILE A 166 1.95 9.20 -12.12
C ILE A 166 2.12 9.08 -13.63
N THR A 167 1.54 10.00 -14.40
CA THR A 167 1.59 10.01 -15.87
C THR A 167 2.11 11.35 -16.38
N ILE A 168 2.79 11.30 -17.53
CA ILE A 168 3.09 12.46 -18.38
C ILE A 168 1.91 12.60 -19.34
N ASP A 169 1.40 13.82 -19.51
CA ASP A 169 0.54 14.18 -20.64
C ASP A 169 1.39 14.69 -21.80
#